data_AF-A0A4P6K269-F1
#
_entry.id   AF-A0A4P6K269-F1
#
_cell.length_a   1.000
_cell.length_b   1.000
_cell.length_c   1.000
_cell.angle_alpha   90.00
_cell.angle_beta   90.00
_cell.angle_gamma   90.00
#
_symmetry.space_group_name_H-M   'P 1'
#
loop_
_entity.id
_entity.type
_entity.pdbx_description
1 polymer ?
#
loop_
_entity_poly.entity_id
_entity_poly.type
_entity_poly.pdbx_seq_one_letter_code
_entity_poly.pdbx_strand_id
1 'polypeptide(L)' 'MTLREYRIQLGWSLNKLAQEAGLSRKAVANAENGIIIRAGTAKALADALSRGFGYQINVLAIEGLHIQ' A
#
# COMPACT_ATOMS: atom_id res chain seq x y z
N MET A 1 6.93 -9.61 1.44
CA MET A 1 5.54 -9.41 1.89
C MET A 1 4.81 -8.54 0.89
N THR A 2 3.59 -8.94 0.53
CA THR A 2 2.72 -8.20 -0.38
C THR A 2 1.97 -7.08 0.34
N LEU A 3 1.45 -6.12 -0.43
CA LEU A 3 0.59 -5.04 0.09
C LEU A 3 -0.61 -5.58 0.90
N ARG A 4 -1.21 -6.69 0.43
CA ARG A 4 -2.35 -7.34 1.08
C ARG A 4 -1.96 -7.93 2.44
N GLU A 5 -0.80 -8.56 2.55
CA GLU A 5 -0.33 -9.17 3.80
C GLU A 5 -0.10 -8.11 4.88
N TYR A 6 0.57 -7.00 4.52
CA TYR A 6 0.75 -5.86 5.43
C TYR A 6 -0.59 -5.32 5.92
N ARG A 7 -1.55 -5.14 5.01
CA ARG A 7 -2.88 -4.66 5.35
C ARG A 7 -3.61 -5.61 6.32
N ILE A 8 -3.55 -6.92 6.08
CA ILE A 8 -4.20 -7.92 6.92
C ILE A 8 -3.58 -7.96 8.32
N GLN A 9 -2.24 -7.88 8.43
CA GLN A 9 -1.55 -7.84 9.72
C GLN A 9 -1.95 -6.63 10.58
N LEU A 10 -2.18 -5.47 9.96
CA LEU A 10 -2.70 -4.29 10.65
C LEU A 10 -4.20 -4.38 10.97
N GLY A 11 -4.89 -5.45 10.55
CA GLY A 11 -6.34 -5.57 10.67
C GLY A 11 -7.10 -4.58 9.78
N TRP A 12 -6.46 -4.04 8.74
CA TRP A 12 -7.03 -3.01 7.90
C TRP A 12 -7.91 -3.58 6.78
N SER A 13 -9.03 -2.92 6.53
CA SER A 13 -9.80 -3.12 5.30
C SER A 13 -9.13 -2.36 4.15
N LEU A 14 -9.48 -2.70 2.91
CA LEU A 14 -8.96 -2.00 1.72
C LEU A 14 -9.34 -0.50 1.72
N ASN A 15 -10.51 -0.17 2.28
CA ASN A 15 -10.95 1.21 2.50
C ASN A 15 -10.11 1.92 3.57
N LYS A 16 -9.76 1.22 4.65
CA LYS A 16 -8.92 1.80 5.71
C LYS A 16 -7.54 2.13 5.16
N LEU A 17 -6.91 1.21 4.43
CA LEU A 17 -5.62 1.49 3.79
C LEU A 17 -5.70 2.67 2.81
N ALA A 18 -6.78 2.75 2.02
CA ALA A 18 -7.01 3.88 1.12
C ALA A 18 -7.13 5.21 1.88
N GLN A 19 -7.87 5.23 2.99
CA GLN A 19 -8.00 6.40 3.85
C GLN A 19 -6.64 6.81 4.45
N GLU A 20 -5.89 5.86 5.02
CA GLU A 20 -4.59 6.13 5.62
C GLU A 20 -3.56 6.63 4.59
N ALA A 21 -3.64 6.15 3.35
CA ALA A 21 -2.77 6.59 2.26
C ALA A 21 -3.24 7.85 1.53
N GLY A 22 -4.45 8.37 1.84
CA GLY A 22 -5.03 9.49 1.09
C GLY A 22 -5.31 9.16 -0.38
N LEU A 23 -5.63 7.90 -0.68
CA LEU A 23 -5.87 7.37 -2.02
C LEU A 23 -7.32 6.94 -2.21
N SER A 24 -7.72 6.75 -3.47
CA SER A 24 -8.99 6.08 -3.76
C SER A 24 -8.89 4.58 -3.50
N ARG A 25 -9.99 3.96 -3.05
CA ARG A 25 -10.09 2.49 -2.91
C ARG A 25 -9.65 1.76 -4.17
N LYS A 26 -10.01 2.27 -5.35
CA LYS A 26 -9.63 1.68 -6.65
C LYS A 26 -8.12 1.72 -6.86
N ALA A 27 -7.43 2.79 -6.50
CA ALA A 27 -5.98 2.88 -6.63
C ALA A 27 -5.28 1.83 -5.73
N VAL A 28 -5.77 1.63 -4.50
CA VAL A 28 -5.25 0.59 -3.61
C VAL A 28 -5.54 -0.81 -4.15
N ALA A 29 -6.74 -1.05 -4.67
CA ALA A 29 -7.09 -2.35 -5.26
C ALA A 29 -6.24 -2.66 -6.50
N ASN A 30 -5.97 -1.66 -7.35
CA ASN A 30 -5.06 -1.80 -8.49
C ASN A 30 -3.65 -2.19 -8.02
N ALA A 31 -3.15 -1.55 -6.97
CA ALA A 31 -1.85 -1.87 -6.38
C ALA A 31 -1.80 -3.29 -5.81
N GLU A 32 -2.84 -3.74 -5.07
CA GLU A 32 -2.90 -5.12 -4.56
C GLU A 32 -2.97 -6.18 -5.67
N ASN A 33 -3.56 -5.84 -6.82
CA ASN A 33 -3.69 -6.74 -7.97
C ASN A 33 -2.49 -6.71 -8.93
N GLY A 34 -1.40 -6.00 -8.59
CA GLY A 34 -0.21 -5.90 -9.43
C GLY A 34 -0.40 -5.09 -10.72
N ILE A 35 -1.44 -4.24 -10.76
CA ILE A 35 -1.61 -3.27 -11.86
C ILE A 35 -0.56 -2.17 -11.66
N ILE A 36 0.03 -1.72 -12.77
CA ILE A 36 1.01 -0.64 -12.77
C ILE A 36 0.40 0.62 -12.15
N ILE A 37 1.06 1.14 -11.10
CA ILE A 37 0.70 2.38 -10.40
C ILE A 37 1.82 3.40 -10.55
N ARG A 38 1.51 4.67 -10.27
CA ARG A 38 2.53 5.74 -10.27
C ARG A 38 3.41 5.63 -9.03
N ALA A 39 4.68 6.03 -9.14
CA ALA A 39 5.61 6.09 -8.01
C ALA A 39 5.04 6.83 -6.78
N GLY A 40 4.31 7.93 -6.99
CA GLY A 40 3.65 8.67 -5.90
C GLY A 40 2.59 7.84 -5.16
N THR A 41 1.84 6.98 -5.86
CA THR A 41 0.86 6.07 -5.25
C THR A 41 1.56 5.00 -4.43
N ALA A 42 2.64 4.42 -4.95
CA ALA A 42 3.42 3.42 -4.25
C ALA A 42 4.05 3.98 -2.97
N LYS A 43 4.59 5.20 -3.04
CA LYS A 43 5.11 5.92 -1.87
C LYS A 43 4.02 6.17 -0.83
N ALA A 44 2.86 6.68 -1.23
CA ALA A 44 1.76 6.96 -0.30
C ALA A 44 1.29 5.69 0.44
N LEU A 45 1.26 4.54 -0.25
CA LEU A 45 0.96 3.24 0.36
C LEU A 45 2.04 2.84 1.37
N ALA A 46 3.32 2.90 1.00
CA ALA A 46 4.42 2.56 1.89
C ALA A 46 4.49 3.48 3.12
N ASP A 47 4.25 4.77 2.95
CA ASP A 47 4.19 5.75 4.05
C ASP A 47 3.02 5.43 5.00
N ALA A 48 1.84 5.05 4.47
CA ALA A 48 0.70 4.66 5.28
C ALA A 48 0.96 3.39 6.09
N LEU A 49 1.54 2.38 5.47
CA LEU A 49 1.94 1.16 6.18
C LEU A 49 3.00 1.46 7.24
N SER A 50 4.00 2.30 6.91
CA SER A 50 5.05 2.69 7.85
C SER A 50 4.48 3.33 9.11
N ARG A 51 3.48 4.22 8.96
CA ARG A 51 2.75 4.80 10.09
C ARG A 51 1.98 3.75 10.89
N GLY A 52 1.31 2.81 10.21
CA GLY A 52 0.54 1.75 10.87
C GLY A 52 1.39 0.80 11.70
N PHE A 53 2.60 0.48 11.23
CA PHE A 53 3.53 -0.43 11.92
C PHE A 53 4.49 0.27 12.88
N GLY A 54 4.65 1.59 12.78
CA GLY A 54 5.60 2.35 13.60
C GLY A 54 7.07 2.20 13.19
N TYR A 55 7.35 1.64 12.01
CA TYR A 55 8.69 1.57 11.42
C TYR A 55 8.64 1.83 9.92
N GLN A 56 9.76 2.21 9.32
CA GLN A 56 9.82 2.56 7.91
C GLN A 56 9.75 1.30 7.01
N ILE A 57 8.76 1.27 6.12
CA ILE A 57 8.60 0.28 5.06
C ILE A 57 9.00 0.93 3.75
N ASN A 58 10.00 0.37 3.08
CA ASN A 58 10.39 0.82 1.75
C ASN A 58 9.42 0.26 0.71
N VAL A 59 9.06 1.07 -0.29
CA VAL A 59 8.25 0.65 -1.45
C VAL A 59 8.81 -0.62 -2.10
N LEU A 60 10.15 -0.71 -2.21
CA LEU A 60 10.82 -1.87 -2.81
C LEU A 60 10.71 -3.15 -1.98
N ALA A 61 10.37 -3.05 -0.69
CA ALA A 61 10.13 -4.21 0.17
C ALA A 61 8.72 -4.79 0.00
N ILE A 62 7.81 -4.06 -0.65
CA ILE A 62 6.44 -4.49 -0.91
C ILE A 62 6.42 -5.27 -2.22
N GLU A 63 6.29 -6.58 -2.10
CA GLU A 63 6.21 -7.49 -3.24
C GLU A 63 4.92 -7.28 -4.05
N GLY A 64 5.03 -7.42 -5.37
CA GLY A 64 3.90 -7.31 -6.29
C GLY A 64 3.50 -5.88 -6.66
N LEU A 65 4.20 -4.85 -6.15
CA LEU A 65 4.00 -3.48 -6.64
C LEU A 65 4.75 -3.25 -7.94
N HIS A 66 4.01 -2.89 -8.99
CA HIS A 66 4.55 -2.49 -10.28
C HIS A 66 4.43 -0.97 -10.43
N ILE A 67 5.56 -0.31 -10.71
CA ILE A 67 5.67 1.16 -10.67
C ILE A 67 6.10 1.68 -12.04
N GLN A 68 5.41 2.72 -12.53
CA GLN A 68 5.84 3.56 -13.65
C GLN A 68 6.26 4.95 -13.19
#